data_AF-J3LRF1-F1
#
_entry.id   AF-J3LRF1-F1
#
_cell.length_a   1.000
_cell.length_b   1.000
_cell.length_c   1.000
_cell.angle_alpha   90.00
_cell.angle_beta   90.00
_cell.angle_gamma   90.00
#
_symmetry.space_group_name_H-M   'P 1'
#
loop_
_entity.id
_entity.type
_entity.pdbx_description
1 polymer ?
#
loop_
_entity_poly.entity_id
_entity_poly.type
_entity_poly.pdbx_seq_one_letter_code
_entity_poly.pdbx_strand_id
1 'polypeptide(L)'
;MGHGLEKYVQRTGHKMHISFTDGKRRPLDPTQASKLASECGIHIRNHLRVATHWKMYKTNDYKKAIPAAITSIAEKFDMNANDEVARATCTNIIKDGIRQQRYRLKSKYFNNVPISEVLSKGPPPRVSPEDWAKLVEKWTDPKHKETCEKNKINREQVKFHQTTGSRSYVCAIHSMKVNNNDQEPDAIDFFKESHFSKKKGSMSDDAQEAYNAMVSKREQNQEEGGHAKLDEEIVAEVLSERNTSSTFLVNMGFPNKKSGNTTSSMQVQELRDQLRVEKEDNARKQHQLTEQLESQQQEITELKRKHQEEMDNLKKSQDEKMDGLRKKQDEMEAMFRFFIRQQ
;
A
#
# COMPACT_ATOMS: atom_id res chain seq x y z
N MET A 1 -0.06 -7.95 -28.16
CA MET A 1 0.02 -7.29 -26.83
C MET A 1 -1.40 -7.06 -26.35
N GLY A 2 -1.88 -7.76 -25.32
CA GLY A 2 -3.23 -7.54 -24.76
C GLY A 2 -3.96 -8.78 -24.23
N HIS A 3 -3.53 -9.98 -24.60
CA HIS A 3 -4.23 -11.23 -24.24
C HIS A 3 -4.34 -11.51 -22.74
N GLY A 4 -3.67 -10.72 -21.90
CA GLY A 4 -3.71 -10.90 -20.46
C GLY A 4 -5.09 -10.69 -19.85
N LEU A 5 -5.89 -9.73 -20.37
CA LEU A 5 -7.26 -9.52 -19.88
C LEU A 5 -8.23 -10.53 -20.49
N GLU A 6 -8.09 -10.80 -21.80
CA GLU A 6 -8.87 -11.84 -22.50
C GLU A 6 -8.74 -13.20 -21.82
N LYS A 7 -7.51 -13.64 -21.51
CA LYS A 7 -7.24 -14.89 -20.78
C LYS A 7 -7.85 -14.90 -19.38
N TYR A 8 -7.92 -13.75 -18.71
CA TYR A 8 -8.58 -13.66 -17.41
C TYR A 8 -10.07 -13.95 -17.56
N VAL A 9 -10.74 -13.25 -18.48
CA VAL A 9 -12.19 -13.42 -18.74
C VAL A 9 -12.51 -14.84 -19.19
N GLN A 10 -11.68 -15.43 -20.06
CA GLN A 10 -11.82 -16.83 -20.48
C GLN A 10 -11.73 -17.82 -19.32
N ARG A 11 -10.91 -17.53 -18.31
CA ARG A 11 -10.70 -18.40 -17.15
C ARG A 11 -11.75 -18.24 -16.06
N THR A 12 -12.19 -17.00 -15.80
CA THR A 12 -13.12 -16.71 -14.70
C THR A 12 -14.58 -16.62 -15.15
N GLY A 13 -14.84 -16.49 -16.45
CA GLY A 13 -16.19 -16.33 -17.01
C GLY A 13 -16.80 -14.94 -16.82
N HIS A 14 -16.10 -14.01 -16.16
CA HIS A 14 -16.59 -12.65 -15.89
C HIS A 14 -15.50 -11.59 -16.11
N LYS A 15 -15.91 -10.33 -16.26
CA LYS A 15 -15.00 -9.19 -16.37
C LYS A 15 -14.23 -8.98 -15.07
N MET A 16 -13.00 -8.49 -15.18
CA MET A 16 -12.19 -8.16 -14.00
C MET A 16 -12.78 -6.94 -13.29
N HIS A 17 -13.12 -7.11 -12.01
CA HIS A 17 -13.48 -6.01 -11.14
C HIS A 17 -12.25 -5.13 -10.85
N ILE A 18 -12.43 -3.81 -10.89
CA ILE A 18 -11.38 -2.84 -10.55
C ILE A 18 -11.84 -1.99 -9.38
N SER A 19 -11.10 -2.06 -8.28
CA SER A 19 -11.36 -1.26 -7.09
C SER A 19 -10.57 0.04 -7.15
N PHE A 20 -11.29 1.17 -7.05
CA PHE A 20 -10.69 2.50 -7.03
C PHE A 20 -10.63 3.03 -5.60
N THR A 21 -9.58 3.78 -5.30
CA THR A 21 -9.37 4.40 -3.99
C THR A 21 -9.18 5.89 -4.20
N ASP A 22 -9.94 6.69 -3.44
CA ASP A 22 -9.88 8.14 -3.57
C ASP A 22 -8.46 8.69 -3.29
N GLY A 23 -8.10 9.75 -4.01
CA GLY A 23 -6.78 10.35 -3.97
C GLY A 23 -5.64 9.52 -4.60
N LYS A 24 -5.87 8.26 -5.00
CA LYS A 24 -4.82 7.41 -5.59
C LYS A 24 -4.80 7.51 -7.12
N ARG A 25 -3.59 7.67 -7.68
CA ARG A 25 -3.39 7.79 -9.15
C ARG A 25 -3.58 6.48 -9.91
N ARG A 26 -3.63 5.34 -9.22
CA ARG A 26 -3.79 3.98 -9.76
C ARG A 26 -4.51 3.08 -8.75
N PRO A 27 -5.15 1.98 -9.19
CA PRO A 27 -5.63 0.93 -8.29
C PRO A 27 -4.51 0.40 -7.39
N LEU A 28 -4.86 0.00 -6.16
CA LEU A 28 -3.90 -0.51 -5.19
C LEU A 28 -3.37 -1.90 -5.59
N ASP A 29 -4.28 -2.79 -6.00
CA ASP A 29 -3.93 -4.13 -6.42
C ASP A 29 -3.03 -4.09 -7.68
N PRO A 30 -1.81 -4.70 -7.64
CA PRO A 30 -0.89 -4.68 -8.77
C PRO A 30 -1.45 -5.33 -10.04
N THR A 31 -2.27 -6.37 -9.90
CA THR A 31 -2.83 -7.10 -11.04
C THR A 31 -3.88 -6.25 -11.75
N GLN A 32 -4.85 -5.71 -11.00
CA GLN A 32 -5.84 -4.76 -11.50
C GLN A 32 -5.17 -3.55 -12.16
N ALA A 33 -4.20 -2.92 -11.47
CA ALA A 33 -3.49 -1.76 -11.99
C ALA A 33 -2.74 -2.05 -13.31
N SER A 34 -2.11 -3.24 -13.41
CA SER A 34 -1.40 -3.67 -14.61
C SER A 34 -2.33 -3.93 -15.79
N LYS A 35 -3.46 -4.62 -15.57
CA LYS A 35 -4.45 -4.90 -16.62
C LYS A 35 -5.13 -3.63 -17.11
N LEU A 36 -5.56 -2.77 -16.20
CA LEU A 36 -6.16 -1.48 -16.55
C LEU A 36 -5.17 -0.61 -17.36
N ALA A 37 -3.92 -0.49 -16.89
CA ALA A 37 -2.91 0.29 -17.61
C ALA A 37 -2.59 -0.29 -19.00
N SER A 38 -2.63 -1.60 -19.14
CA SER A 38 -2.40 -2.28 -20.42
C SER A 38 -3.52 -1.99 -21.41
N GLU A 39 -4.78 -2.07 -20.99
CA GLU A 39 -5.93 -1.74 -21.85
C GLU A 39 -5.99 -0.27 -22.22
N CYS A 40 -5.73 0.63 -21.27
CA CYS A 40 -5.54 2.06 -21.57
C CYS A 40 -4.47 2.24 -22.66
N GLY A 41 -3.34 1.54 -22.55
CA GLY A 41 -2.25 1.60 -23.52
C GLY A 41 -2.60 1.02 -24.90
N ILE A 42 -3.47 0.02 -24.97
CA ILE A 42 -4.00 -0.53 -26.23
C ILE A 42 -4.94 0.49 -26.87
N HIS A 43 -5.91 1.01 -26.10
CA HIS A 43 -6.86 2.00 -26.58
C HIS A 43 -6.17 3.25 -27.12
N ILE A 44 -5.19 3.79 -26.38
CA ILE A 44 -4.41 4.98 -26.79
C ILE A 44 -3.69 4.77 -28.12
N ARG A 45 -3.13 3.58 -28.36
CA ARG A 45 -2.38 3.28 -29.59
C ARG A 45 -3.27 3.07 -30.81
N ASN A 46 -4.50 2.63 -30.60
CA ASN A 46 -5.38 2.20 -31.66
C ASN A 46 -6.42 3.25 -32.04
N HIS A 47 -6.91 4.02 -31.07
CA HIS A 47 -8.12 4.83 -31.23
C HIS A 47 -7.94 6.30 -30.87
N LEU A 48 -6.94 6.65 -30.04
CA LEU A 48 -6.83 8.00 -29.50
C LEU A 48 -5.93 8.90 -30.37
N ARG A 49 -6.46 10.07 -30.76
CA ARG A 49 -5.65 11.15 -31.36
C ARG A 49 -4.59 11.62 -30.38
N VAL A 50 -3.37 11.88 -30.85
CA VAL A 50 -2.22 12.21 -30.00
C VAL A 50 -1.88 13.70 -30.08
N ALA A 51 -2.48 14.51 -29.21
CA ALA A 51 -2.18 15.94 -29.13
C ALA A 51 -0.76 16.23 -28.59
N THR A 52 -0.19 17.37 -28.99
CA THR A 52 1.16 17.84 -28.60
C THR A 52 1.31 18.11 -27.10
N HIS A 53 0.24 18.52 -26.43
CA HIS A 53 0.21 18.86 -25.00
C HIS A 53 -1.10 18.41 -24.34
N TRP A 54 -1.05 18.06 -23.05
CA TRP A 54 -2.23 17.55 -22.31
C TRP A 54 -3.38 18.57 -22.25
N LYS A 55 -3.07 19.87 -22.17
CA LYS A 55 -4.08 20.94 -22.14
C LYS A 55 -5.00 20.94 -23.37
N MET A 56 -4.54 20.41 -24.50
CA MET A 56 -5.36 20.29 -25.72
C MET A 56 -6.56 19.35 -25.53
N TYR A 57 -6.47 18.36 -24.65
CA TYR A 57 -7.61 17.47 -24.33
C TYR A 57 -8.74 18.19 -23.58
N LYS A 58 -8.55 19.47 -23.23
CA LYS A 58 -9.61 20.33 -22.69
C LYS A 58 -10.24 21.23 -23.76
N THR A 59 -9.64 21.37 -24.94
CA THR A 59 -10.18 22.18 -26.06
C THR A 59 -11.21 21.38 -26.84
N ASN A 60 -12.08 22.06 -27.58
CA ASN A 60 -13.20 21.42 -28.28
C ASN A 60 -12.76 20.27 -29.20
N ASP A 61 -11.61 20.39 -29.85
CA ASP A 61 -11.08 19.40 -30.81
C ASP A 61 -10.81 18.03 -30.18
N TYR A 62 -10.49 17.97 -28.88
CA TYR A 62 -10.13 16.74 -28.17
C TYR A 62 -10.94 16.51 -26.89
N LYS A 63 -11.86 17.42 -26.52
CA LYS A 63 -12.63 17.38 -25.27
C LYS A 63 -13.39 16.07 -25.08
N LYS A 64 -13.92 15.50 -26.17
CA LYS A 64 -14.66 14.24 -26.15
C LYS A 64 -13.77 13.00 -26.13
N ALA A 65 -12.48 13.13 -26.46
CA ALA A 65 -11.59 11.99 -26.65
C ALA A 65 -11.30 11.23 -25.34
N ILE A 66 -11.08 11.95 -24.23
CA ILE A 66 -10.79 11.32 -22.94
C ILE A 66 -12.03 10.65 -22.33
N PRO A 67 -13.20 11.31 -22.24
CA PRO A 67 -14.42 10.64 -21.76
C PRO A 67 -14.79 9.41 -22.60
N ALA A 68 -14.76 9.53 -23.93
CA ALA A 68 -15.06 8.40 -24.82
C ALA A 68 -14.09 7.23 -24.64
N ALA A 69 -12.79 7.52 -24.46
CA ALA A 69 -11.81 6.49 -24.14
C ALA A 69 -12.11 5.79 -22.82
N ILE A 70 -12.46 6.54 -21.77
CA ILE A 70 -12.82 5.97 -20.46
C ILE A 70 -14.04 5.07 -20.59
N THR A 71 -15.10 5.50 -21.29
CA THR A 71 -16.30 4.68 -21.53
C THR A 71 -15.95 3.38 -22.26
N SER A 72 -15.18 3.46 -23.34
CA SER A 72 -14.77 2.27 -24.11
C SER A 72 -13.86 1.32 -23.31
N ILE A 73 -12.99 1.85 -22.45
CA ILE A 73 -12.15 1.03 -21.57
C ILE A 73 -13.00 0.36 -20.49
N ALA A 74 -13.95 1.08 -19.89
CA ALA A 74 -14.83 0.56 -18.85
C ALA A 74 -15.68 -0.62 -19.34
N GLU A 75 -16.05 -0.67 -20.62
CA GLU A 75 -16.73 -1.83 -21.23
C GLU A 75 -15.94 -3.14 -21.09
N LYS A 76 -14.61 -3.10 -20.93
CA LYS A 76 -13.75 -4.29 -20.78
C LYS A 76 -13.60 -4.77 -19.33
N PHE A 77 -14.07 -3.99 -18.36
CA PHE A 77 -13.94 -4.27 -16.94
C PHE A 77 -15.31 -4.29 -16.26
N ASP A 78 -15.34 -4.78 -15.03
CA ASP A 78 -16.44 -4.53 -14.12
C ASP A 78 -16.09 -3.28 -13.29
N MET A 79 -16.54 -2.11 -13.77
CA MET A 79 -16.33 -0.81 -13.13
C MET A 79 -17.43 0.17 -13.50
N ASN A 80 -17.73 1.12 -12.60
CA ASN A 80 -18.64 2.22 -12.90
C ASN A 80 -17.88 3.36 -13.61
N ALA A 81 -18.15 3.56 -14.90
CA ALA A 81 -17.53 4.63 -15.70
C ALA A 81 -17.95 6.05 -15.30
N ASN A 82 -19.05 6.18 -14.56
CA ASN A 82 -19.58 7.46 -14.08
C ASN A 82 -19.04 7.83 -12.70
N ASP A 83 -18.42 6.88 -11.99
CA ASP A 83 -17.78 7.15 -10.70
C ASP A 83 -16.64 8.17 -10.86
N GLU A 84 -16.63 9.18 -9.99
CA GLU A 84 -15.69 10.29 -10.08
C GLU A 84 -14.25 9.84 -9.84
N VAL A 85 -14.06 8.93 -8.88
CA VAL A 85 -12.75 8.38 -8.53
C VAL A 85 -12.21 7.54 -9.70
N ALA A 86 -13.03 6.64 -10.24
CA ALA A 86 -12.70 5.83 -11.41
C ALA A 86 -12.29 6.69 -12.61
N ARG A 87 -13.08 7.74 -12.92
CA ARG A 87 -12.76 8.70 -13.98
C ARG A 87 -11.44 9.42 -13.73
N ALA A 88 -11.18 9.88 -12.51
CA ALA A 88 -9.95 10.57 -12.15
C ALA A 88 -8.72 9.64 -12.29
N THR A 89 -8.82 8.41 -11.80
CA THR A 89 -7.77 7.39 -11.94
C THR A 89 -7.51 7.02 -13.41
N CYS A 90 -8.56 6.73 -14.18
CA CYS A 90 -8.42 6.42 -15.61
C CYS A 90 -7.84 7.60 -16.40
N THR A 91 -8.26 8.84 -16.11
CA THR A 91 -7.69 10.05 -16.71
C THR A 91 -6.19 10.16 -16.44
N ASN A 92 -5.73 9.87 -15.21
CA ASN A 92 -4.31 9.88 -14.86
C ASN A 92 -3.50 8.84 -15.65
N ILE A 93 -4.04 7.62 -15.77
CA ILE A 93 -3.41 6.53 -16.54
C ILE A 93 -3.33 6.90 -18.03
N ILE A 94 -4.42 7.44 -18.59
CA ILE A 94 -4.48 7.85 -20.00
C ILE A 94 -3.52 9.00 -20.27
N LYS A 95 -3.47 10.02 -19.41
CA LYS A 95 -2.53 11.14 -19.49
C LYS A 95 -1.08 10.68 -19.58
N ASP A 96 -0.69 9.75 -18.70
CA ASP A 96 0.65 9.16 -18.72
C ASP A 96 0.87 8.32 -20.00
N GLY A 97 -0.12 7.55 -20.42
CA GLY A 97 -0.07 6.74 -21.64
C GLY A 97 0.11 7.56 -22.91
N ILE A 98 -0.57 8.71 -23.05
CA ILE A 98 -0.41 9.64 -24.18
C ILE A 98 0.99 10.23 -24.21
N ARG A 99 1.55 10.59 -23.04
CA ARG A 99 2.94 11.06 -22.95
C ARG A 99 3.90 9.98 -23.45
N GLN A 100 3.69 8.73 -23.06
CA GLN A 100 4.50 7.61 -23.55
C GLN A 100 4.29 7.35 -25.06
N GLN A 101 3.07 7.52 -25.56
CA GLN A 101 2.80 7.37 -26.98
C GLN A 101 3.53 8.41 -27.82
N ARG A 102 3.54 9.69 -27.41
CA ARG A 102 4.37 10.72 -28.05
C ARG A 102 5.85 10.35 -28.04
N TYR A 103 6.36 9.85 -26.92
CA TYR A 103 7.75 9.42 -26.82
C TYR A 103 8.06 8.28 -27.81
N ARG A 104 7.20 7.26 -27.91
CA ARG A 104 7.36 6.15 -28.86
C ARG A 104 7.33 6.62 -30.31
N LEU A 105 6.41 7.52 -30.64
CA LEU A 105 6.33 8.12 -31.98
C LEU A 105 7.62 8.87 -32.31
N LYS A 106 8.08 9.75 -31.40
CA LYS A 106 9.35 10.48 -31.55
C LYS A 106 10.53 9.52 -31.72
N SER A 107 10.62 8.50 -30.86
CA SER A 107 11.73 7.54 -30.86
C SER A 107 11.82 6.71 -32.14
N LYS A 108 10.68 6.35 -32.73
CA LYS A 108 10.64 5.45 -33.88
C LYS A 108 10.68 6.17 -35.23
N TYR A 109 10.08 7.35 -35.31
CA TYR A 109 9.81 8.02 -36.59
C TYR A 109 10.48 9.39 -36.73
N PHE A 110 11.15 9.89 -35.70
CA PHE A 110 11.77 11.22 -35.72
C PHE A 110 13.24 11.21 -35.27
N ASN A 111 13.56 10.54 -34.16
CA ASN A 111 14.91 10.46 -33.67
C ASN A 111 15.82 9.76 -34.69
N ASN A 112 17.01 10.33 -34.94
CA ASN A 112 18.01 9.83 -35.89
C ASN A 112 17.53 9.73 -37.35
N VAL A 113 16.44 10.40 -37.72
CA VAL A 113 15.95 10.49 -39.10
C VAL A 113 16.10 11.94 -39.58
N PRO A 114 16.66 12.19 -40.78
CA PRO A 114 16.70 13.53 -41.37
C PRO A 114 15.30 14.13 -41.49
N ILE A 115 15.15 15.43 -41.19
CA ILE A 115 13.84 16.11 -41.21
C ILE A 115 13.18 16.01 -42.59
N SER A 116 13.95 16.11 -43.67
CA SER A 116 13.47 15.95 -45.05
C SER A 116 12.79 14.59 -45.28
N GLU A 117 13.35 13.52 -44.71
CA GLU A 117 12.80 12.18 -44.80
C GLU A 117 11.54 12.02 -43.93
N VAL A 118 11.53 12.63 -42.73
CA VAL A 118 10.34 12.65 -41.86
C VAL A 118 9.15 13.32 -42.55
N LEU A 119 9.39 14.44 -43.24
CA LEU A 119 8.35 15.16 -43.98
C LEU A 119 7.89 14.39 -45.22
N SER A 120 8.81 13.72 -45.92
CA SER A 120 8.53 12.92 -47.12
C SER A 120 7.72 11.65 -46.82
N LYS A 121 8.06 10.91 -45.75
CA LYS A 121 7.38 9.66 -45.37
C LYS A 121 5.96 9.88 -44.85
N GLY A 122 5.61 11.10 -44.43
CA GLY A 122 4.29 11.42 -43.89
C GLY A 122 4.02 10.82 -42.50
N PRO A 123 2.77 10.88 -42.02
CA PRO A 123 2.42 10.46 -40.67
C PRO A 123 2.47 8.92 -40.49
N PRO A 124 2.86 8.43 -39.30
CA PRO A 124 2.73 7.02 -38.95
C PRO A 124 1.26 6.54 -39.00
N PRO A 125 1.02 5.22 -39.14
CA PRO A 125 -0.32 4.66 -39.10
C PRO A 125 -1.08 5.11 -37.83
N ARG A 126 -2.35 5.49 -38.00
CA ARG A 126 -3.27 5.93 -36.94
C ARG A 126 -2.91 7.28 -36.27
N VAL A 127 -1.97 8.03 -36.83
CA VAL A 127 -1.74 9.44 -36.48
C VAL A 127 -2.28 10.29 -37.63
N SER A 128 -3.11 11.30 -37.32
CA SER A 128 -3.61 12.19 -38.37
C SER A 128 -2.46 13.05 -38.92
N PRO A 129 -2.48 13.42 -40.23
CA PRO A 129 -1.47 14.31 -40.80
C PRO A 129 -1.34 15.63 -40.04
N GLU A 130 -2.46 16.19 -39.59
CA GLU A 130 -2.52 17.42 -38.79
C GLU A 130 -1.82 17.28 -37.43
N ASP A 131 -2.14 16.22 -36.66
CA ASP A 131 -1.51 15.97 -35.37
C ASP A 131 -0.01 15.69 -35.54
N TRP A 132 0.36 14.98 -36.62
CA TRP A 132 1.76 14.67 -36.95
C TRP A 132 2.56 15.92 -37.26
N ALA A 133 2.05 16.82 -38.11
CA ALA A 133 2.71 18.08 -38.43
C ALA A 133 2.99 18.91 -37.16
N LYS A 134 1.98 19.04 -36.28
CA LYS A 134 2.13 19.73 -34.98
C LYS A 134 3.17 19.06 -34.07
N LEU A 135 3.29 17.74 -34.10
CA LEU A 135 4.30 17.01 -33.32
C LEU A 135 5.71 17.23 -33.88
N VAL A 136 5.87 17.15 -35.20
CA VAL A 136 7.16 17.39 -35.88
C VAL A 136 7.65 18.82 -35.61
N GLU A 137 6.78 19.81 -35.81
CA GLU A 137 7.06 21.23 -35.51
C GLU A 137 7.58 21.40 -34.08
N LYS A 138 6.87 20.83 -33.10
CA LYS A 138 7.27 20.85 -31.69
C LYS A 138 8.61 20.17 -31.44
N TRP A 139 8.93 19.08 -32.13
CA TRP A 139 10.20 18.37 -31.95
C TRP A 139 11.38 19.04 -32.65
N THR A 140 11.12 19.84 -33.70
CA THR A 140 12.12 20.65 -34.38
C THR A 140 12.45 21.94 -33.65
N ASP A 141 11.52 22.48 -32.86
CA ASP A 141 11.68 23.70 -32.05
C ASP A 141 12.97 23.69 -31.19
N PRO A 142 13.87 24.68 -31.35
CA PRO A 142 15.12 24.76 -30.61
C PRO A 142 14.93 24.78 -29.09
N LYS A 143 13.92 25.53 -28.60
CA LYS A 143 13.65 25.64 -27.16
C LYS A 143 13.21 24.30 -26.57
N HIS A 144 12.38 23.55 -27.29
CA HIS A 144 12.01 22.20 -26.91
C HIS A 144 13.21 21.24 -26.89
N LYS A 145 14.12 21.32 -27.88
CA LYS A 145 15.34 20.51 -27.92
C LYS A 145 16.25 20.79 -26.73
N GLU A 146 16.51 22.06 -26.42
CA GLU A 146 17.31 22.47 -25.27
C GLU A 146 16.73 21.92 -23.95
N THR A 147 15.40 22.03 -23.78
CA THR A 147 14.70 21.48 -22.62
C THR A 147 14.84 19.95 -22.54
N CYS A 148 14.80 19.24 -23.68
CA CYS A 148 15.01 17.80 -23.70
C CYS A 148 16.43 17.42 -23.25
N GLU A 149 17.45 18.16 -23.70
CA GLU A 149 18.84 17.88 -23.34
C GLU A 149 19.10 18.13 -21.86
N LYS A 150 18.61 19.26 -21.31
CA LYS A 150 18.65 19.52 -19.86
C LYS A 150 17.99 18.40 -19.06
N ASN A 151 16.82 17.93 -19.50
CA ASN A 151 16.12 16.82 -18.84
C ASN A 151 16.86 15.49 -18.94
N LYS A 152 17.64 15.27 -20.00
CA LYS A 152 18.48 14.07 -20.16
C LYS A 152 19.65 14.11 -19.16
N ILE A 153 20.37 15.23 -19.09
CA ILE A 153 21.45 15.44 -18.11
C ILE A 153 20.92 15.28 -16.68
N ASN A 154 19.77 15.91 -16.36
CA ASN A 154 19.14 15.77 -15.04
C ASN A 154 18.78 14.31 -14.71
N ARG A 155 18.37 13.53 -15.72
CA ARG A 155 18.05 12.11 -15.55
C ARG A 155 19.30 11.26 -15.30
N GLU A 156 20.42 11.60 -15.92
CA GLU A 156 21.72 10.93 -15.71
C GLU A 156 22.27 11.17 -14.30
N GLN A 157 21.87 12.26 -13.63
CA GLN A 157 22.26 12.59 -12.26
C GLN A 157 21.39 11.93 -11.17
N VAL A 158 20.40 11.10 -11.52
CA VAL A 158 19.54 10.43 -10.54
C VAL A 158 20.33 9.33 -9.81
N LYS A 159 20.56 9.52 -8.50
CA LYS A 159 21.34 8.60 -7.66
C LYS A 159 20.58 7.35 -7.20
N PHE A 160 19.34 7.53 -6.76
CA PHE A 160 18.51 6.47 -6.17
C PHE A 160 17.55 5.89 -7.21
N HIS A 161 18.05 4.99 -8.06
CA HIS A 161 17.21 4.28 -9.01
C HIS A 161 16.39 3.19 -8.32
N GLN A 162 15.06 3.34 -8.33
CA GLN A 162 14.15 2.30 -7.85
C GLN A 162 14.24 1.02 -8.69
N THR A 163 14.02 -0.12 -8.04
CA THR A 163 14.02 -1.47 -8.63
C THR A 163 12.62 -2.11 -8.63
N THR A 164 11.58 -1.34 -8.32
CA THR A 164 10.15 -1.77 -8.29
C THR A 164 9.57 -2.16 -9.65
N GLY A 165 10.32 -1.98 -10.73
CA GLY A 165 9.91 -2.35 -12.09
C GLY A 165 8.71 -1.53 -12.58
N SER A 166 7.70 -2.22 -13.12
CA SER A 166 6.47 -1.59 -13.63
C SER A 166 5.45 -1.23 -12.54
N ARG A 167 5.73 -1.58 -11.28
CA ARG A 167 4.84 -1.34 -10.14
C ARG A 167 5.06 0.07 -9.60
N SER A 168 3.99 0.79 -9.30
CA SER A 168 4.06 2.04 -8.55
C SER A 168 4.42 1.76 -7.09
N TYR A 169 4.87 2.77 -6.35
CA TYR A 169 5.10 2.64 -4.90
C TYR A 169 3.85 2.25 -4.16
N VAL A 170 2.69 2.82 -4.51
CA VAL A 170 1.39 2.44 -3.95
C VAL A 170 1.12 0.93 -4.11
N CYS A 171 1.36 0.36 -5.29
CA CYS A 171 1.22 -1.08 -5.52
C CYS A 171 2.35 -1.90 -4.85
N ALA A 172 3.53 -1.32 -4.66
CA ALA A 172 4.65 -1.97 -3.97
C ALA A 172 4.34 -2.11 -2.48
N ILE A 173 3.95 -1.02 -1.83
CA ILE A 173 3.51 -0.94 -0.43
C ILE A 173 2.34 -1.89 -0.19
N HIS A 174 1.31 -1.85 -1.05
CA HIS A 174 0.14 -2.73 -0.91
C HIS A 174 0.53 -4.21 -0.88
N SER A 175 1.43 -4.67 -1.74
CA SER A 175 1.85 -6.08 -1.70
C SER A 175 2.74 -6.40 -0.51
N MET A 176 3.57 -5.47 -0.04
CA MET A 176 4.32 -5.70 1.21
C MET A 176 3.36 -5.84 2.37
N LYS A 177 2.33 -4.99 2.44
CA LYS A 177 1.28 -5.05 3.45
C LYS A 177 0.56 -6.41 3.46
N VAL A 178 0.11 -6.87 2.28
CA VAL A 178 -0.54 -8.19 2.15
C VAL A 178 0.39 -9.33 2.58
N ASN A 179 1.69 -9.24 2.28
CA ASN A 179 2.66 -10.26 2.67
C ASN A 179 3.04 -10.21 4.16
N ASN A 180 2.90 -9.06 4.82
CA ASN A 180 3.25 -8.82 6.21
C ASN A 180 2.01 -8.79 7.12
N ASN A 181 1.04 -9.67 6.91
CA ASN A 181 -0.19 -9.76 7.73
C ASN A 181 -0.92 -8.41 7.91
N ASP A 182 -1.06 -7.67 6.81
CA ASP A 182 -1.70 -6.35 6.77
C ASP A 182 -1.01 -5.25 7.59
N GLN A 183 0.24 -5.44 8.01
CA GLN A 183 1.06 -4.39 8.61
C GLN A 183 1.67 -3.49 7.53
N GLU A 184 1.58 -2.18 7.71
CA GLU A 184 2.17 -1.20 6.80
C GLU A 184 3.70 -1.24 6.92
N PRO A 185 4.46 -1.33 5.81
CA PRO A 185 5.92 -1.36 5.87
C PRO A 185 6.44 -0.02 6.35
N ASP A 186 7.46 -0.05 7.22
CA ASP A 186 8.17 1.16 7.62
C ASP A 186 8.99 1.75 6.47
N ALA A 187 9.40 3.01 6.64
CA ALA A 187 10.08 3.76 5.60
C ALA A 187 11.45 3.17 5.22
N ILE A 188 12.17 2.57 6.17
CA ILE A 188 13.51 2.00 5.96
C ILE A 188 13.40 0.66 5.24
N ASP A 189 12.48 -0.20 5.65
CA ASP A 189 12.21 -1.50 5.04
C ASP A 189 11.65 -1.33 3.64
N PHE A 190 10.77 -0.35 3.43
CA PHE A 190 10.32 0.00 2.08
C PHE A 190 11.47 0.55 1.22
N PHE A 191 12.39 1.36 1.78
CA PHE A 191 13.56 1.83 1.05
C PHE A 191 14.43 0.66 0.57
N LYS A 192 14.64 -0.34 1.43
CA LYS A 192 15.34 -1.58 1.11
C LYS A 192 14.67 -2.34 -0.03
N GLU A 193 13.40 -2.72 0.11
CA GLU A 193 12.69 -3.50 -0.92
C GLU A 193 12.60 -2.74 -2.25
N SER A 194 12.42 -1.41 -2.20
CA SER A 194 12.24 -0.59 -3.41
C SER A 194 13.54 -0.28 -4.17
N HIS A 195 14.71 -0.47 -3.57
CA HIS A 195 16.02 -0.26 -4.20
C HIS A 195 16.88 -1.52 -4.29
N PHE A 196 16.44 -2.64 -3.72
CA PHE A 196 17.09 -3.93 -3.88
C PHE A 196 16.69 -4.60 -5.19
N SER A 197 17.68 -4.96 -6.02
CA SER A 197 17.43 -5.66 -7.27
C SER A 197 17.45 -7.16 -7.06
N LYS A 198 16.28 -7.83 -7.07
CA LYS A 198 16.20 -9.30 -7.01
C LYS A 198 16.96 -10.00 -8.14
N LYS A 199 17.10 -9.33 -9.30
CA LYS A 199 17.86 -9.85 -10.45
C LYS A 199 19.37 -9.81 -10.22
N LYS A 200 19.88 -8.72 -9.63
CA LYS A 200 21.31 -8.53 -9.38
C LYS A 200 21.76 -9.05 -8.00
N GLY A 201 20.81 -9.28 -7.09
CA GLY A 201 21.10 -9.63 -5.70
C GLY A 201 21.70 -8.48 -4.89
N SER A 202 21.57 -7.23 -5.35
CA SER A 202 22.23 -6.07 -4.72
C SER A 202 21.46 -4.75 -4.93
N MET A 203 21.81 -3.75 -4.12
CA MET A 203 21.45 -2.33 -4.30
C MET A 203 22.52 -1.63 -5.14
N SER A 204 22.25 -0.42 -5.64
CA SER A 204 23.34 0.45 -6.15
C SER A 204 24.21 0.94 -5.00
N ASP A 205 25.46 1.27 -5.25
CA ASP A 205 26.40 1.76 -4.22
C ASP A 205 25.82 2.95 -3.45
N ASP A 206 25.27 3.93 -4.16
CA ASP A 206 24.56 5.07 -3.57
C ASP A 206 23.41 4.62 -2.64
N ALA A 207 22.57 3.70 -3.09
CA ALA A 207 21.43 3.24 -2.30
C ALA A 207 21.87 2.37 -1.11
N GLN A 208 22.93 1.59 -1.25
CA GLN A 208 23.49 0.75 -0.20
C GLN A 208 24.06 1.61 0.92
N GLU A 209 24.86 2.63 0.59
CA GLU A 209 25.43 3.55 1.56
C GLU A 209 24.32 4.34 2.29
N ALA A 210 23.28 4.77 1.58
CA ALA A 210 22.13 5.43 2.20
C ALA A 210 21.36 4.48 3.13
N TYR A 211 21.13 3.24 2.71
CA TYR A 211 20.46 2.24 3.55
C TYR A 211 21.28 1.92 4.80
N ASN A 212 22.60 1.75 4.68
CA ASN A 212 23.47 1.52 5.83
C ASN A 212 23.41 2.69 6.82
N ALA A 213 23.43 3.94 6.33
CA ALA A 213 23.28 5.12 7.18
C ALA A 213 21.91 5.16 7.90
N MET A 214 20.83 4.75 7.24
CA MET A 214 19.50 4.64 7.85
C MET A 214 19.49 3.59 8.97
N VAL A 215 20.08 2.41 8.74
CA VAL A 215 20.16 1.33 9.74
C VAL A 215 20.99 1.77 10.95
N SER A 216 22.17 2.36 10.73
CA SER A 216 23.02 2.83 11.84
C SER A 216 22.34 3.92 12.67
N LYS A 217 21.60 4.86 12.05
CA LYS A 217 20.82 5.86 12.80
C LYS A 217 19.65 5.21 13.55
N ARG A 218 19.01 4.17 12.99
CA ARG A 218 17.94 3.42 13.65
C ARG A 218 18.46 2.70 14.91
N GLU A 219 19.65 2.12 14.84
CA GLU A 219 20.32 1.48 15.99
C GLU A 219 20.68 2.52 17.07
N GLN A 220 21.30 3.64 16.69
CA GLN A 220 21.62 4.72 17.63
C GLN A 220 20.38 5.29 18.34
N ASN A 221 19.26 5.44 17.62
CA ASN A 221 18.01 5.92 18.22
C ASN A 221 17.42 4.96 19.27
N GLN A 222 17.76 3.67 19.23
CA GLN A 222 17.30 2.70 20.23
C GLN A 222 18.14 2.78 21.52
N GLU A 223 19.39 3.21 21.43
CA GLU A 223 20.31 3.30 22.57
C GLU A 223 20.08 4.56 23.43
N GLU A 224 19.64 5.67 22.82
CA GLU A 224 19.61 6.97 23.51
C GLU A 224 18.45 7.18 24.51
N GLY A 225 17.51 6.23 24.67
CA GLY A 225 16.48 6.24 25.72
C GLY A 225 15.52 7.45 25.78
N GLY A 226 15.67 8.43 24.87
CA GLY A 226 14.85 9.64 24.74
C GLY A 226 13.69 9.48 23.75
N HIS A 227 13.17 10.60 23.21
CA HIS A 227 12.12 10.57 22.17
C HIS A 227 12.71 10.03 20.86
N ALA A 228 12.64 8.71 20.68
CA ALA A 228 13.13 8.01 19.49
C ALA A 228 12.60 8.66 18.21
N LYS A 229 13.49 9.00 17.27
CA LYS A 229 13.08 9.49 15.96
C LYS A 229 12.35 8.38 15.22
N LEU A 230 11.26 8.75 14.53
CA LEU A 230 10.53 7.82 13.68
C LEU A 230 11.36 7.45 12.43
N ASP A 231 11.10 6.29 11.84
CA ASP A 231 11.84 5.83 10.66
C ASP A 231 11.71 6.80 9.48
N GLU A 232 10.56 7.45 9.29
CA GLU A 232 10.41 8.49 8.28
C GLU A 232 11.29 9.72 8.53
N GLU A 233 11.62 10.03 9.78
CA GLU A 233 12.50 11.14 10.12
C GLU A 233 13.95 10.78 9.83
N ILE A 234 14.36 9.55 10.17
CA ILE A 234 15.67 9.00 9.83
C ILE A 234 15.85 9.02 8.31
N VAL A 235 14.87 8.51 7.56
CA VAL A 235 14.91 8.48 6.10
C VAL A 235 14.94 9.90 5.53
N ALA A 236 14.16 10.84 6.08
CA ALA A 236 14.19 12.23 5.64
C ALA A 236 15.57 12.86 5.84
N GLU A 237 16.18 12.65 7.02
CA GLU A 237 17.50 13.15 7.38
C GLU A 237 18.56 12.61 6.40
N VAL A 238 18.69 11.29 6.29
CA VAL A 238 19.69 10.63 5.42
C VAL A 238 19.52 11.01 3.95
N LEU A 239 18.27 11.04 3.45
CA LEU A 239 18.04 11.40 2.05
C LEU A 239 18.28 12.89 1.81
N SER A 240 18.09 13.77 2.80
CA SER A 240 18.30 15.21 2.66
C SER A 240 19.76 15.61 2.54
N GLU A 241 20.67 14.87 3.20
CA GLU A 241 22.13 15.03 3.08
C GLU A 241 22.61 14.82 1.64
N ARG A 242 21.94 13.91 0.91
CA ARG A 242 22.25 13.55 -0.48
C ARG A 242 21.51 14.39 -1.49
N ASN A 243 20.22 14.63 -1.22
CA ASN A 243 19.31 15.37 -2.07
C ASN A 243 18.21 15.99 -1.21
N THR A 244 18.33 17.29 -0.97
CA THR A 244 17.36 18.04 -0.17
C THR A 244 15.94 18.00 -0.75
N SER A 245 15.74 17.63 -2.01
CA SER A 245 14.44 17.58 -2.70
C SER A 245 13.92 16.16 -2.93
N SER A 246 14.38 15.18 -2.16
CA SER A 246 13.93 13.79 -2.27
C SER A 246 12.39 13.69 -2.18
N THR A 247 11.79 12.98 -3.14
CA THR A 247 10.34 12.72 -3.20
C THR A 247 9.98 11.33 -2.66
N PHE A 248 10.95 10.59 -2.12
CA PHE A 248 10.76 9.20 -1.69
C PHE A 248 9.59 9.05 -0.69
N LEU A 249 9.63 9.80 0.41
CA LEU A 249 8.59 9.77 1.45
C LEU A 249 7.25 10.28 0.93
N VAL A 250 7.25 11.29 0.05
CA VAL A 250 6.04 11.78 -0.61
C VAL A 250 5.38 10.69 -1.47
N ASN A 251 6.20 9.91 -2.19
CA ASN A 251 5.71 8.80 -2.99
C ASN A 251 5.23 7.61 -2.14
N MET A 252 5.67 7.50 -0.88
CA MET A 252 5.10 6.57 0.11
C MET A 252 3.78 7.08 0.71
N GLY A 253 3.53 8.40 0.72
CA GLY A 253 2.32 9.01 1.28
C GLY A 253 2.56 9.93 2.48
N PHE A 254 3.81 10.23 2.82
CA PHE A 254 4.17 11.22 3.83
C PHE A 254 4.12 12.64 3.27
N PRO A 255 3.76 13.65 4.07
CA PRO A 255 3.71 15.04 3.63
C PRO A 255 5.12 15.54 3.30
N ASN A 256 5.19 16.47 2.35
CA ASN A 256 6.44 17.12 2.04
C ASN A 256 6.73 18.20 3.09
N LYS A 257 7.69 17.97 4.00
CA LYS A 257 8.10 18.94 5.04
C LYS A 257 8.54 20.30 4.45
N LYS A 258 8.93 20.38 3.16
CA LYS A 258 9.30 21.64 2.48
C LYS A 258 8.12 22.47 1.96
N SER A 259 6.89 21.95 1.99
CA SER A 259 5.70 22.69 1.55
C SER A 259 5.16 23.55 2.70
N GLY A 260 5.94 24.53 3.14
CA GLY A 260 5.64 25.36 4.31
C GLY A 260 4.46 26.32 4.19
N ASN A 261 3.75 26.45 3.06
CA ASN A 261 2.74 27.51 2.86
C ASN A 261 1.40 27.00 2.32
N THR A 262 0.75 26.05 2.99
CA THR A 262 -0.70 25.85 2.78
C THR A 262 -1.35 25.40 4.08
N THR A 263 -2.41 26.07 4.51
CA THR A 263 -3.23 25.78 5.71
C THR A 263 -3.58 24.28 5.83
N SER A 264 -3.73 23.58 4.70
CA SER A 264 -3.98 22.14 4.63
C SER A 264 -2.82 21.26 5.12
N SER A 265 -1.56 21.69 5.01
CA SER A 265 -0.40 20.89 5.47
C SER A 265 -0.27 20.90 7.00
N MET A 266 -0.63 22.00 7.66
CA MET A 266 -0.68 22.06 9.12
C MET A 266 -1.82 21.21 9.67
N GLN A 267 -3.01 21.29 9.07
CA GLN A 267 -4.15 20.45 9.46
C GLN A 267 -3.88 18.96 9.26
N VAL A 268 -3.20 18.57 8.18
CA VAL A 268 -2.82 17.16 7.96
C VAL A 268 -1.79 16.68 8.97
N GLN A 269 -0.86 17.55 9.39
CA GLN A 269 0.11 17.21 10.44
C GLN A 269 -0.59 17.09 11.80
N GLU A 270 -1.45 18.04 12.14
CA GLU A 270 -2.23 18.05 13.39
C GLU A 270 -3.14 16.81 13.49
N LEU A 271 -3.84 16.43 12.42
CA LEU A 271 -4.65 15.21 12.38
C LEU A 271 -3.80 13.94 12.52
N ARG A 272 -2.57 13.93 12.02
CA ARG A 272 -1.64 12.80 12.22
C ARG A 272 -1.15 12.72 13.65
N ASP A 273 -0.82 13.86 14.25
CA ASP A 273 -0.39 13.93 15.64
C ASP A 273 -1.54 13.52 16.58
N GLN A 274 -2.77 13.95 16.29
CA GLN A 274 -3.97 13.48 17.00
C GLN A 274 -4.19 11.98 16.85
N LEU A 275 -4.08 11.44 15.62
CA LEU A 275 -4.19 10.00 15.37
C LEU A 275 -3.10 9.20 16.10
N ARG A 276 -1.90 9.78 16.25
CA ARG A 276 -0.80 9.16 17.01
C ARG A 276 -1.15 9.08 18.49
N VAL A 277 -1.58 10.18 19.09
CA VAL A 277 -2.01 10.21 20.50
C VAL A 277 -3.16 9.24 20.72
N GLU A 278 -4.13 9.19 19.81
CA GLU A 278 -5.27 8.27 19.92
C GLU A 278 -4.85 6.80 19.83
N LYS A 279 -3.88 6.46 18.97
CA LYS A 279 -3.31 5.10 18.90
C LYS A 279 -2.60 4.71 20.21
N GLU A 280 -1.81 5.61 20.77
CA GLU A 280 -1.12 5.39 22.05
C GLU A 280 -2.12 5.24 23.20
N ASP A 281 -3.14 6.09 23.27
CA ASP A 281 -4.21 5.99 24.27
C ASP A 281 -5.02 4.71 24.12
N ASN A 282 -5.28 4.28 22.88
CA ASN A 282 -5.99 3.03 22.63
C ASN A 282 -5.15 1.82 23.03
N ALA A 283 -3.82 1.85 22.79
CA ALA A 283 -2.91 0.82 23.28
C ALA A 283 -2.87 0.77 24.82
N ARG A 284 -2.84 1.92 25.49
CA ARG A 284 -2.93 2.01 26.96
C ARG A 284 -4.24 1.46 27.49
N LYS A 285 -5.37 1.81 26.88
CA LYS A 285 -6.70 1.29 27.23
C LYS A 285 -6.77 -0.22 27.03
N GLN A 286 -6.23 -0.75 25.91
CA GLN A 286 -6.16 -2.19 25.70
C GLN A 286 -5.32 -2.89 26.78
N HIS A 287 -4.17 -2.32 27.15
CA HIS A 287 -3.33 -2.90 28.20
C HIS A 287 -4.05 -2.94 29.55
N GLN A 288 -4.69 -1.82 29.96
CA GLN A 288 -5.52 -1.78 31.17
C GLN A 288 -6.67 -2.79 31.14
N LEU A 289 -7.36 -2.94 30.00
CA LEU A 289 -8.44 -3.92 29.87
C LEU A 289 -7.92 -5.35 30.04
N THR A 290 -6.72 -5.62 29.52
CA THR A 290 -6.06 -6.94 29.61
C THR A 290 -5.69 -7.23 31.07
N GLU A 291 -5.09 -6.28 31.78
CA GLU A 291 -4.77 -6.42 33.21
C GLU A 291 -6.03 -6.64 34.06
N GLN A 292 -7.13 -5.93 33.76
CA GLN A 292 -8.40 -6.13 34.46
C GLN A 292 -8.98 -7.53 34.21
N LEU A 293 -8.92 -8.03 32.97
CA LEU A 293 -9.36 -9.39 32.63
C LEU A 293 -8.53 -10.44 33.35
N GLU A 294 -7.20 -10.26 33.44
CA GLU A 294 -6.33 -11.17 34.18
C GLU A 294 -6.64 -11.17 35.68
N SER A 295 -6.85 -10.00 36.27
CA SER A 295 -7.23 -9.85 37.67
C SER A 295 -8.57 -10.55 37.98
N GLN A 296 -9.60 -10.30 37.16
CA GLN A 296 -10.89 -11.00 37.29
C GLN A 296 -10.74 -12.51 37.12
N GLN A 297 -9.90 -12.97 36.20
CA GLN A 297 -9.66 -14.39 36.00
C GLN A 297 -8.97 -15.04 37.21
N GLN A 298 -8.04 -14.34 37.86
CA GLN A 298 -7.43 -14.80 39.12
C GLN A 298 -8.45 -14.88 40.26
N GLU A 299 -9.31 -13.87 40.40
CA GLU A 299 -10.35 -13.85 41.44
C GLU A 299 -11.38 -14.97 41.25
N ILE A 300 -11.83 -15.21 40.01
CA ILE A 300 -12.70 -16.35 39.67
C ILE A 300 -12.02 -17.69 40.02
N THR A 301 -10.72 -17.81 39.75
CA THR A 301 -9.97 -19.05 40.02
C THR A 301 -9.87 -19.30 41.52
N GLU A 302 -9.61 -18.25 42.30
CA GLU A 302 -9.53 -18.32 43.76
C GLU A 302 -10.89 -18.61 44.40
N LEU A 303 -11.97 -18.01 43.90
CA LEU A 303 -13.33 -18.32 44.32
C LEU A 303 -13.69 -19.78 44.04
N LYS A 304 -13.33 -20.31 42.86
CA LYS A 304 -13.52 -21.73 42.54
C LYS A 304 -12.76 -22.64 43.50
N ARG A 305 -11.51 -22.29 43.86
CA ARG A 305 -10.71 -23.05 44.83
C ARG A 305 -11.38 -23.08 46.20
N LYS A 306 -11.80 -21.93 46.73
CA LYS A 306 -12.49 -21.85 48.02
C LYS A 306 -13.80 -22.62 48.03
N HIS A 307 -14.59 -22.52 46.97
CA HIS A 307 -15.83 -23.27 46.85
C HIS A 307 -15.59 -24.78 46.83
N GLN A 308 -14.53 -25.23 46.14
CA GLN A 308 -14.14 -26.65 46.14
C GLN A 308 -13.74 -27.13 47.54
N GLU A 309 -12.96 -26.33 48.28
CA GLU A 309 -12.58 -26.64 49.67
C GLU A 309 -13.78 -26.71 50.61
N GLU A 310 -14.75 -25.79 50.47
CA GLU A 310 -16.01 -25.86 51.23
C GLU A 310 -16.80 -27.13 50.91
N MET A 311 -16.91 -27.50 49.63
CA MET A 311 -17.59 -28.73 49.21
C MET A 311 -16.93 -29.99 49.75
N ASP A 312 -15.59 -30.03 49.79
CA ASP A 312 -14.84 -31.17 50.31
C ASP A 312 -14.96 -31.27 51.85
N ASN A 313 -14.94 -30.13 52.55
CA ASN A 313 -15.19 -30.08 54.00
C ASN A 313 -16.61 -30.53 54.36
N LEU A 314 -17.61 -30.12 53.57
CA LEU A 314 -19.00 -30.54 53.73
C LEU A 314 -19.16 -32.06 53.54
N LYS A 315 -18.53 -32.62 52.51
CA LYS A 315 -18.52 -34.08 52.29
C LYS A 315 -17.89 -34.81 53.48
N LYS A 316 -16.72 -34.37 53.93
CA LYS A 316 -16.04 -34.98 55.08
C LYS A 316 -16.89 -34.94 56.34
N SER A 317 -17.58 -33.82 56.61
CA SER A 317 -18.49 -33.72 57.75
C SER A 317 -19.71 -34.63 57.62
N GLN A 318 -20.24 -34.83 56.41
CA GLN A 318 -21.30 -35.81 56.17
C GLN A 318 -20.81 -37.25 56.39
N ASP A 319 -19.62 -37.60 55.88
CA ASP A 319 -19.02 -38.92 56.05
C ASP A 319 -18.78 -39.23 57.54
N GLU A 320 -18.24 -38.29 58.31
CA GLU A 320 -18.04 -38.44 59.77
C GLU A 320 -19.37 -38.65 60.52
N LYS A 321 -20.44 -37.94 60.13
CA LYS A 321 -21.78 -38.16 60.70
C LYS A 321 -22.35 -39.53 60.35
N MET A 322 -22.16 -39.98 59.10
CA MET A 322 -22.60 -41.31 58.65
C MET A 322 -21.86 -42.43 59.37
N ASP A 323 -20.55 -42.29 59.57
CA ASP A 323 -19.74 -43.23 60.36
C ASP A 323 -20.16 -43.26 61.83
N GLY A 324 -20.45 -42.09 62.42
CA GLY A 324 -20.98 -42.00 63.78
C GLY A 324 -22.34 -42.69 63.93
N LEU A 325 -23.23 -42.55 62.94
CA LEU A 325 -24.51 -43.26 62.90
C LEU A 325 -24.33 -44.77 62.76
N ARG A 326 -23.42 -45.22 61.89
CA ARG A 326 -23.07 -46.64 61.74
C ARG A 326 -22.59 -47.27 63.03
N LYS A 327 -21.67 -46.61 63.75
CA LYS A 327 -21.18 -47.11 65.05
C LYS A 327 -22.31 -47.26 66.07
N LYS A 328 -23.21 -46.28 66.17
CA LYS A 328 -24.38 -46.37 67.05
C LYS A 328 -25.32 -47.51 66.66
N GLN A 329 -25.48 -47.76 65.36
CA GLN A 329 -26.28 -48.86 64.85
C GLN A 329 -25.63 -50.21 65.19
N ASP A 330 -24.31 -50.35 65.01
CA ASP A 330 -23.55 -51.54 65.38
C ASP A 330 -23.59 -51.82 66.89
N GLU A 331 -23.48 -50.79 67.73
CA GLU A 331 -23.62 -50.89 69.19
C GLU A 331 -25.02 -51.35 69.60
N MET A 332 -26.06 -50.80 68.96
CA MET A 332 -27.45 -51.18 69.20
C MET A 332 -27.70 -52.63 68.79
N GLU A 333 -27.22 -53.04 67.61
CA GLU A 333 -27.28 -54.44 67.17
C GLU A 333 -26.52 -55.38 68.11
N ALA A 334 -25.36 -54.97 68.62
CA ALA A 334 -24.60 -55.75 69.59
C ALA A 334 -25.36 -55.93 70.91
N MET A 335 -26.01 -54.88 71.41
CA MET A 335 -26.89 -54.98 72.59
C MET A 335 -28.08 -55.90 72.33
N PHE A 336 -28.75 -55.78 71.18
CA PHE A 336 -29.83 -56.70 70.81
C PHE A 336 -29.36 -58.15 70.75
N ARG A 337 -28.20 -58.44 70.16
CA ARG A 337 -27.61 -59.79 70.13
C ARG A 337 -27.27 -60.31 71.53
N PHE A 338 -26.85 -59.44 72.46
CA PHE A 338 -26.59 -59.82 73.84
C PHE A 338 -27.89 -60.22 74.57
N PHE A 339 -28.95 -59.43 74.42
CA PHE A 339 -30.25 -59.73 75.01
C PHE A 339 -30.87 -61.02 74.48
N ILE A 340 -30.72 -61.32 73.19
CA ILE A 340 -31.23 -62.56 72.58
C ILE A 340 -30.48 -63.81 73.07
N ARG A 341 -29.22 -63.70 73.54
CA ARG A 341 -28.45 -64.85 74.09
C ARG A 341 -28.73 -65.14 75.57
N GLN A 342 -29.45 -64.27 76.26
CA GLN A 342 -29.76 -64.40 77.70
C GLN A 342 -31.13 -65.04 77.98
N GLN A 343 -31.88 -65.39 76.93
CA GLN A 343 -33.02 -66.32 76.96
C GLN A 343 -32.57 -67.68 76.42
#